data_AF-A0A7X8E583-F1
#
_entry.id   AF-A0A7X8E583-F1
#
_cell.length_a   1.000
_cell.length_b   1.000
_cell.length_c   1.000
_cell.angle_alpha   90.00
_cell.angle_beta   90.00
_cell.angle_gamma   90.00
#
_symmetry.space_group_name_H-M   'P 1'
#
loop_
_entity.id
_entity.type
_entity.pdbx_description
1 polymer ?
#
loop_
_entity_poly.entity_id
_entity_poly.type
_entity_poly.pdbx_seq_one_letter_code
_entity_poly.pdbx_strand_id
1 'polypeptide(L)' 'MENPRAIGEILDQTKKIEENNWHTTQYLNSINMLLTSSDLGRTKDKELSTQFAQLHSKMEDVNELTERLLSHLSSKHN' A
#
# COMPACT_ATOMS: atom_id res chain seq x y z
N MET A 1 22.94 -4.42 -12.87
CA MET A 1 22.08 -4.88 -13.97
C MET A 1 22.67 -4.30 -15.24
N GLU A 2 22.88 -5.13 -16.26
CA GLU A 2 23.65 -4.75 -17.46
C GLU A 2 22.81 -4.08 -18.55
N ASN A 3 21.49 -3.91 -18.34
CA ASN A 3 20.56 -3.34 -19.31
C ASN A 3 19.84 -2.10 -18.74
N PRO A 4 20.29 -0.88 -19.08
CA PRO A 4 19.66 0.38 -18.62
C PRO A 4 18.20 0.54 -19.03
N ARG A 5 17.79 0.04 -20.22
CA ARG A 5 16.39 0.10 -20.66
C ARG A 5 15.50 -0.76 -19.77
N ALA A 6 15.98 -1.94 -19.38
CA ALA A 6 15.24 -2.81 -18.46
C ALA A 6 15.10 -2.16 -17.08
N ILE A 7 16.13 -1.47 -16.58
CA ILE A 7 16.04 -0.73 -15.31
C ILE A 7 15.00 0.40 -15.40
N GLY A 8 14.99 1.15 -16.50
CA GLY A 8 14.00 2.20 -16.74
C GLY A 8 12.56 1.67 -16.75
N GLU A 9 12.31 0.57 -17.46
CA GLU A 9 11.00 -0.07 -17.48
C GLU A 9 10.60 -0.57 -16.08
N ILE A 10 11.51 -1.22 -15.35
CA ILE A 10 11.23 -1.67 -13.97
C ILE A 10 10.91 -0.48 -13.07
N LEU A 11 11.63 0.63 -13.19
CA LEU A 11 11.36 1.87 -12.44
C LEU A 11 9.95 2.40 -12.73
N ASP A 12 9.55 2.48 -14.00
CA ASP A 12 8.24 3.00 -14.38
C ASP A 12 7.09 2.07 -13.94
N GLN A 13 7.29 0.75 -14.00
CA GLN A 13 6.31 -0.18 -13.45
C GLN A 13 6.24 -0.09 -11.91
N THR A 14 7.37 0.13 -11.24
CA THR A 14 7.39 0.28 -9.77
C THR A 14 6.68 1.56 -9.32
N LYS A 15 6.77 2.66 -10.07
CA LYS A 15 5.99 3.89 -9.80
C LYS A 15 4.49 3.66 -9.91
N LYS A 16 4.04 2.86 -10.89
CA LYS A 16 2.61 2.49 -10.99
C LYS A 16 2.15 1.65 -9.80
N ILE A 17 3.04 0.79 -9.27
CA ILE A 17 2.76 0.02 -8.05
C ILE A 17 2.58 0.98 -6.87
N GLU A 18 3.46 1.97 -6.70
CA GLU A 18 3.34 3.01 -5.67
C GLU A 18 2.01 3.79 -5.76
N GLU A 19 1.60 4.19 -6.96
CA GLU A 19 0.32 4.88 -7.17
C GLU A 19 -0.88 4.00 -6.79
N ASN A 20 -0.88 2.73 -7.20
CA ASN A 20 -1.92 1.76 -6.85
C ASN A 20 -1.98 1.49 -5.34
N ASN A 21 -0.81 1.42 -4.71
CA ASN A 21 -0.65 1.27 -3.27
C ASN A 21 -1.28 2.45 -2.53
N TRP A 22 -1.02 3.68 -2.97
CA TRP A 22 -1.66 4.87 -2.42
C TRP A 22 -3.19 4.82 -2.51
N HIS A 23 -3.74 4.45 -3.67
CA HIS A 23 -5.19 4.28 -3.84
C HIS A 23 -5.75 3.20 -2.91
N THR A 24 -5.04 2.09 -2.76
CA THR A 24 -5.44 1.00 -1.86
C THR A 24 -5.50 1.47 -0.42
N THR A 25 -4.51 2.24 0.05
CA THR A 25 -4.53 2.87 1.37
C THR A 25 -5.72 3.81 1.55
N GLN A 26 -6.12 4.59 0.52
CA GLN A 26 -7.31 5.45 0.60
C GLN A 26 -8.61 4.65 0.76
N TYR A 27 -8.74 3.53 0.05
CA TYR A 27 -9.91 2.64 0.20
C TYR A 27 -9.96 2.03 1.61
N LEU A 28 -8.82 1.58 2.14
CA LEU A 28 -8.74 1.01 3.49
C LEU A 28 -9.08 2.06 4.57
N ASN A 29 -8.60 3.29 4.42
CA ASN A 29 -8.95 4.39 5.32
C ASN A 29 -10.45 4.70 5.30
N SER A 30 -11.05 4.74 4.11
CA SER A 30 -12.49 4.97 3.94
C SER A 30 -13.32 3.88 4.62
N ILE A 31 -12.91 2.61 4.51
CA ILE A 31 -13.60 1.50 5.18
C ILE A 31 -13.39 1.56 6.70
N ASN A 32 -12.19 1.88 7.17
CA ASN A 32 -11.92 2.05 8.59
C ASN A 32 -12.80 3.15 9.20
N MET A 33 -13.07 4.24 8.48
CA MET A 33 -14.03 5.27 8.91
C MET A 33 -15.44 4.69 9.08
N LEU A 34 -15.93 3.84 8.17
CA LEU A 34 -17.26 3.22 8.27
C LEU A 34 -17.36 2.23 9.46
N LEU A 35 -16.28 1.47 9.71
CA LEU A 35 -16.19 0.54 10.84
C LEU A 35 -16.13 1.28 12.20
N THR A 36 -15.62 2.51 12.21
CA THR A 36 -15.48 3.32 13.43
C THR A 36 -16.64 4.29 13.65
N SER A 37 -17.35 4.72 12.61
CA SER A 37 -18.45 5.70 12.69
C SER A 37 -19.78 5.15 13.24
N SER A 38 -19.84 3.87 13.58
CA SER A 38 -21.04 3.22 14.12
C SER A 38 -20.98 3.13 15.66
N ASP A 39 -21.49 4.15 16.34
CA ASP A 39 -21.90 4.06 17.74
C ASP A 39 -23.43 4.12 17.80
N LEU A 40 -24.06 2.97 18.12
CA LEU A 40 -25.39 2.83 18.75
C LEU A 40 -25.75 1.32 18.92
N GLY A 41 -24.86 0.56 19.59
CA GLY A 41 -25.29 -0.66 20.29
C GLY A 41 -25.27 -2.00 19.54
N ARG A 42 -24.55 -2.14 18.42
CA ARG A 42 -24.19 -3.47 17.89
C ARG A 42 -22.70 -3.71 18.07
N THR A 43 -22.35 -4.88 18.58
CA THR A 43 -20.99 -5.40 18.66
C THR A 43 -20.32 -5.14 17.32
N LYS A 44 -19.30 -4.25 17.30
CA LYS A 44 -18.38 -4.14 16.16
C LYS A 44 -18.02 -5.56 15.78
N ASP A 45 -18.25 -5.94 14.53
CA ASP A 45 -17.82 -7.24 14.05
C ASP A 45 -16.29 -7.29 14.24
N LYS A 46 -15.89 -7.95 15.33
CA LYS A 46 -14.52 -7.94 15.81
C LYS A 46 -13.64 -8.70 14.85
N GLU A 47 -14.19 -9.73 14.20
CA GLU A 47 -13.51 -10.49 13.17
C GLU A 47 -13.26 -9.63 11.94
N LEU A 48 -14.29 -8.96 11.42
CA LEU A 48 -14.17 -8.04 10.29
C LEU A 48 -13.18 -6.91 10.58
N SER A 49 -13.26 -6.31 11.77
CA SER A 49 -12.36 -5.24 12.20
C SER A 49 -10.91 -5.72 12.29
N THR A 50 -10.69 -6.94 12.78
CA THR A 50 -9.36 -7.55 12.87
C THR A 50 -8.79 -7.82 11.49
N GLN A 51 -9.58 -8.37 10.57
CA GLN A 51 -9.17 -8.61 9.18
C GLN A 51 -8.78 -7.32 8.46
N PHE A 52 -9.57 -6.24 8.64
CA PHE A 52 -9.24 -4.93 8.07
C PHE A 52 -7.96 -4.32 8.65
N ALA A 53 -7.77 -4.41 9.97
CA ALA A 53 -6.55 -3.94 10.61
C ALA A 53 -5.31 -4.69 10.12
N GLN A 54 -5.41 -6.01 9.94
CA GLN A 54 -4.35 -6.84 9.37
C GLN A 54 -4.03 -6.46 7.93
N LEU A 55 -5.05 -6.25 7.10
CA LEU A 55 -4.87 -5.84 5.70
C LEU A 55 -4.23 -4.45 5.61
N HIS A 56 -4.67 -3.51 6.45
CA HIS A 56 -4.09 -2.16 6.52
C HIS A 56 -2.62 -2.19 6.91
N SER A 57 -2.25 -2.92 7.96
CA SER A 57 -0.84 -3.10 8.36
C SER A 57 0.01 -3.76 7.26
N LYS A 58 -0.52 -4.75 6.55
CA LYS A 58 0.20 -5.38 5.43
C LYS A 58 0.38 -4.42 4.26
N MET A 59 -0.55 -3.50 4.04
CA MET A 59 -0.43 -2.47 3.02
C MET A 59 0.67 -1.46 3.38
N GLU A 60 0.81 -1.09 4.65
CA GLU A 60 1.92 -0.26 5.12
C GLU A 60 3.28 -0.93 4.83
N ASP A 61 3.43 -2.23 5.16
CA ASP A 61 4.63 -2.99 4.84
C ASP A 61 4.95 -2.96 3.32
N VAL A 62 3.93 -3.14 2.47
CA VAL A 62 4.08 -3.13 1.01
C VAL A 62 4.46 -1.74 0.49
N ASN A 63 3.92 -0.67 1.09
CA ASN A 63 4.29 0.71 0.75
C ASN A 63 5.77 0.96 1.04
N GLU A 64 6.23 0.63 2.26
CA GLU A 64 7.63 0.80 2.66
C GLU A 64 8.60 0.01 1.75
N LEU A 65 8.24 -1.24 1.41
CA LEU A 65 9.04 -2.06 0.50
C LEU A 65 9.10 -1.46 -0.91
N THR A 66 7.99 -0.88 -1.39
CA THR A 66 7.90 -0.24 -2.70
C THR A 66 8.75 1.04 -2.74
N GLU A 67 8.68 1.88 -1.72
CA GLU A 67 9.49 3.10 -1.59
C GLU A 67 10.99 2.79 -1.53
N ARG A 68 11.38 1.77 -0.77
CA ARG A 68 12.76 1.30 -0.70
C ARG A 68 13.25 0.77 -2.05
N LEU A 69 12.40 0.04 -2.78
CA LEU A 69 12.72 -0.45 -4.13
C LEU A 69 12.90 0.71 -5.11
N LEU A 70 11.99 1.70 -5.11
CA LEU A 70 12.10 2.90 -5.94
C LEU A 70 13.39 3.68 -5.66
N SER A 71 13.73 3.85 -4.38
CA SER A 71 14.97 4.52 -3.96
C SER A 71 16.20 3.78 -4.51
N HIS A 72 16.22 2.45 -4.41
CA HIS A 72 17.30 1.61 -4.91
C HIS A 72 17.41 1.66 -6.43
N LEU A 73 16.28 1.57 -7.16
CA LEU A 73 16.26 1.62 -8.62
C LEU A 73 16.71 3.00 -9.14
N SER A 74 16.25 4.08 -8.51
CA SER A 74 16.63 5.45 -8.86
C SER A 74 18.13 5.68 -8.69
N SER A 75 18.74 5.14 -7.63
CA SER A 75 20.20 5.20 -7.41
C SER A 75 21.03 4.40 -8.43
N LYS A 76 20.43 3.47 -9.17
CA LYS A 76 21.09 2.69 -10.23
C LYS A 76 20.86 3.26 -11.63
N HIS A 77 19.84 4.09 -11.79
CA HIS A 77 19.50 4.76 -13.04
C HIS A 77 20.15 6.14 -13.16
N ASN A 78 20.43 6.80 -12.03
CA ASN A 78 21.26 8.01 -11.94
C ASN A 78 22.76 7.67 -11.90
#